data_AF-A0A9X0XIT0-F1
#
_entry.id   AF-A0A9X0XIT0-F1
#
_cell.length_a   1.000
_cell.length_b   1.000
_cell.length_c   1.000
_cell.angle_alpha   90.00
_cell.angle_beta   90.00
_cell.angle_gamma   90.00
#
_symmetry.space_group_name_H-M   'P 1'
#
loop_
_entity.id
_entity.type
_entity.pdbx_description
1 polymer ?
#
loop_
_entity_poly.entity_id
_entity_poly.type
_entity_poly.pdbx_seq_one_letter_code
_entity_poly.pdbx_strand_id
1 'polypeptide(L)'
;MRVYVATTLADLAGHVAAGAVPPGAERFVPADVEAEYDALMAAAEASAALLAGPGRRVVVVADVAGEAEADAAIPLRRVVAVHADAETLADPAAHPEDDLGWYATQEIPGLLSGAV
;
A
#
# COMPACT_ATOMS: atom_id res chain seq x y z
N MET A 1 -0.84 -15.29 -5.03
CA MET A 1 -2.01 -14.65 -4.40
C MET A 1 -1.67 -13.19 -4.17
N ARG A 2 -2.58 -12.27 -4.47
CA ARG A 2 -2.35 -10.84 -4.28
C ARG A 2 -2.68 -10.42 -2.84
N VAL A 3 -1.90 -9.49 -2.30
CA VAL A 3 -2.09 -8.89 -0.98
C VAL A 3 -1.95 -7.38 -1.11
N TYR A 4 -2.85 -6.65 -0.48
CA TYR A 4 -2.86 -5.19 -0.38
C TYR A 4 -2.51 -4.82 1.05
N VAL A 5 -1.41 -4.09 1.24
CA VAL A 5 -0.89 -3.73 2.56
C VAL A 5 -1.10 -2.24 2.79
N ALA A 6 -1.90 -1.90 3.80
CA ALA A 6 -2.06 -0.53 4.24
C ALA A 6 -0.75 -0.03 4.86
N THR A 7 -0.28 1.15 4.43
CA THR A 7 0.98 1.72 4.91
C THR A 7 0.99 3.24 4.80
N THR A 8 2.13 3.87 5.06
CA THR A 8 2.36 5.30 4.87
C THR A 8 3.62 5.51 4.02
N LEU A 9 3.85 6.73 3.51
CA LEU A 9 5.12 7.03 2.82
C LEU A 9 6.34 6.82 3.73
N ALA A 10 6.21 7.13 5.03
CA ALA A 10 7.28 6.93 6.00
C ALA A 10 7.60 5.44 6.21
N ASP A 11 6.56 4.61 6.37
CA ASP A 11 6.71 3.17 6.52
C ASP A 11 7.22 2.52 5.23
N LEU A 12 6.73 2.96 4.06
CA LEU A 12 7.23 2.50 2.76
C LEU A 12 8.73 2.79 2.60
N ALA A 13 9.21 3.96 3.01
CA ALA A 13 10.64 4.25 3.02
C ALA A 13 11.40 3.28 3.96
N GLY A 14 10.84 2.97 5.12
CA GLY A 14 11.36 1.95 6.03
C GLY A 14 11.41 0.56 5.40
N HIS A 15 10.36 0.14 4.69
CA HIS A 15 10.31 -1.13 3.98
C HIS A 15 11.37 -1.21 2.88
N VAL A 16 11.56 -0.13 2.13
CA VAL A 16 12.61 -0.01 1.10
C VAL A 16 14.00 -0.17 1.72
N ALA A 17 14.27 0.52 2.83
CA ALA A 17 15.53 0.41 3.55
C ALA A 17 15.78 -1.00 4.13
N ALA A 18 14.73 -1.66 4.62
CA ALA A 18 14.79 -3.02 5.18
C ALA A 18 14.83 -4.13 4.11
N GLY A 19 14.46 -3.83 2.86
CA GLY A 19 14.34 -4.81 1.78
C GLY A 19 13.08 -5.68 1.84
N ALA A 20 12.13 -5.38 2.75
CA ALA A 20 10.89 -6.12 2.93
C ALA A 20 9.80 -5.30 3.63
N VAL A 21 8.55 -5.63 3.35
CA VAL A 21 7.40 -5.23 4.18
C VAL A 21 7.36 -6.14 5.41
N PRO A 22 7.30 -5.60 6.64
CA PRO A 22 7.37 -6.39 7.87
C PRO A 22 6.09 -7.20 8.09
N PRO A 23 6.15 -8.31 8.85
CA PRO A 23 4.95 -9.01 9.29
C PRO A 23 4.10 -8.11 10.20
N GLY A 24 2.81 -8.37 10.29
CA GLY A 24 1.89 -7.65 11.18
C GLY A 24 1.39 -6.29 10.68
N ALA A 25 1.90 -5.76 9.56
CA ALA A 25 1.22 -4.69 8.84
C ALA A 25 -0.21 -5.13 8.44
N GLU A 26 -1.18 -4.23 8.41
CA GLU A 26 -2.56 -4.59 8.06
C GLU A 26 -2.65 -4.97 6.58
N ARG A 27 -3.34 -6.09 6.30
CA ARG A 27 -3.34 -6.75 4.98
C ARG A 27 -4.75 -7.13 4.57
N PHE A 28 -5.02 -6.97 3.29
CA PHE A 28 -6.27 -7.31 2.66
C PHE A 28 -5.98 -8.28 1.52
N VAL A 29 -6.67 -9.43 1.55
CA VAL A 29 -6.54 -10.49 0.55
C VAL A 29 -7.88 -10.61 -0.16
N PRO A 30 -7.94 -10.37 -1.49
CA PRO A 30 -9.18 -10.52 -2.24
C PRO A 30 -9.52 -12.01 -2.40
N ALA A 31 -10.82 -12.31 -2.46
CA ALA A 31 -11.29 -13.69 -2.67
C ALA A 31 -11.06 -14.18 -4.12
N ASP A 32 -11.13 -13.27 -5.09
CA ASP A 32 -10.94 -13.47 -6.51
C ASP A 32 -10.44 -12.17 -7.19
N VAL A 33 -10.40 -12.14 -8.52
CA VAL A 33 -9.89 -10.98 -9.28
C VAL A 33 -10.89 -9.82 -9.21
N GLU A 34 -12.18 -10.12 -9.20
CA GLU A 34 -13.27 -9.16 -9.12
C GLU A 34 -13.25 -8.40 -7.78
N ALA A 35 -12.84 -9.06 -6.69
CA ALA A 35 -12.70 -8.47 -5.37
C ALA A 35 -11.39 -7.67 -5.15
N GLU A 36 -10.48 -7.58 -6.15
CA GLU A 36 -9.21 -6.85 -6.02
C GLU A 36 -9.43 -5.36 -5.73
N TYR A 37 -10.45 -4.75 -6.34
CA TYR A 37 -10.76 -3.34 -6.12
C TYR A 37 -11.26 -3.08 -4.69
N ASP A 38 -12.15 -3.91 -4.17
CA ASP A 38 -12.66 -3.78 -2.80
C ASP A 38 -11.52 -3.94 -1.77
N ALA A 39 -10.60 -4.88 -1.99
CA ALA A 39 -9.43 -5.05 -1.15
C ALA A 39 -8.48 -3.85 -1.20
N LEU A 40 -8.29 -3.24 -2.39
CA LEU A 40 -7.51 -2.01 -2.55
C LEU A 40 -8.15 -0.85 -1.78
N MET A 41 -9.46 -0.64 -1.92
CA MET A 41 -10.15 0.48 -1.27
C MET A 41 -10.18 0.32 0.26
N ALA A 42 -10.39 -0.91 0.76
CA ALA A 42 -10.30 -1.19 2.18
C ALA A 42 -8.87 -0.93 2.73
N ALA A 43 -7.84 -1.30 1.98
CA ALA A 43 -6.46 -1.00 2.35
C ALA A 43 -6.15 0.51 2.33
N ALA A 44 -6.77 1.27 1.41
CA ALA A 44 -6.63 2.71 1.36
C ALA A 44 -7.30 3.40 2.56
N GLU A 45 -8.48 2.93 2.97
CA GLU A 45 -9.16 3.40 4.18
C GLU A 45 -8.30 3.11 5.44
N ALA A 46 -7.78 1.89 5.58
CA ALA A 46 -6.86 1.54 6.66
C ALA A 46 -5.58 2.40 6.62
N SER A 47 -5.05 2.70 5.44
CA SER A 47 -3.91 3.61 5.28
C SER A 47 -4.22 5.02 5.76
N ALA A 48 -5.42 5.55 5.47
CA ALA A 48 -5.84 6.85 6.00
C ALA A 48 -5.86 6.86 7.54
N ALA A 49 -6.29 5.77 8.17
CA ALA A 49 -6.30 5.64 9.63
C ALA A 49 -4.89 5.60 10.27
N LEU A 50 -3.85 5.28 9.50
CA LEU A 50 -2.45 5.36 9.97
C LEU A 50 -1.92 6.80 10.00
N LEU A 51 -2.58 7.74 9.31
CA LEU A 51 -2.17 9.14 9.22
C LEU A 51 -2.78 9.95 10.37
N ALA A 52 -1.94 10.65 11.14
CA ALA A 52 -2.39 11.52 12.23
C ALA A 52 -2.83 12.93 11.77
N GLY A 53 -2.93 13.18 10.46
CA GLY A 53 -3.18 14.48 9.86
C GLY A 53 -2.99 14.43 8.32
N PRO A 54 -2.69 15.57 7.68
CA PRO A 54 -2.50 15.64 6.23
C PRO A 54 -1.48 14.61 5.72
N GLY A 55 -1.78 13.99 4.59
CA GLY A 55 -0.93 12.95 4.02
C GLY A 55 -1.48 12.33 2.74
N ARG A 56 -0.77 11.31 2.25
CA ARG A 56 -1.17 10.49 1.11
C ARG A 56 -1.47 9.09 1.66
N ARG A 57 -2.63 8.53 1.33
CA ARG A 57 -2.89 7.10 1.50
C ARG A 57 -1.90 6.35 0.62
N VAL A 58 -1.37 5.23 1.12
CA VAL A 58 -0.40 4.38 0.44
C VAL A 58 -0.77 2.92 0.69
N VAL A 59 -0.90 2.17 -0.41
CA VAL A 59 -1.17 0.74 -0.39
C VAL A 59 -0.08 0.03 -1.20
N VAL A 60 0.63 -0.89 -0.57
CA VAL A 60 1.61 -1.75 -1.26
C VAL A 60 0.90 -2.99 -1.77
N VAL A 61 1.09 -3.32 -3.04
CA VAL A 61 0.54 -4.53 -3.66
C VAL A 61 1.65 -5.54 -3.86
N ALA A 62 1.45 -6.77 -3.39
CA ALA A 62 2.43 -7.83 -3.53
C ALA A 62 1.81 -9.18 -3.89
N ASP A 63 2.60 -10.01 -4.59
CA ASP A 63 2.23 -11.39 -4.91
C ASP A 63 2.99 -12.37 -3.99
N VAL A 64 2.25 -13.04 -3.10
CA VAL A 64 2.77 -14.07 -2.18
C VAL A 64 2.43 -15.49 -2.67
N ALA A 65 3.17 -16.49 -2.22
CA ALA A 65 3.01 -17.87 -2.72
C ALA A 65 1.71 -18.55 -2.25
N GLY A 66 1.15 -18.13 -1.13
CA GLY A 66 -0.12 -18.65 -0.58
C GLY A 66 -0.48 -18.04 0.76
N GLU A 67 -1.58 -18.49 1.36
CA GLU A 67 -2.12 -17.97 2.62
C GLU A 67 -1.12 -18.00 3.79
N ALA A 68 -0.33 -19.08 3.90
CA ALA A 68 0.66 -19.20 4.97
C ALA A 68 1.76 -18.13 4.93
N GLU A 69 1.98 -17.50 3.77
CA GLU A 69 2.92 -16.39 3.59
C GLU A 69 2.24 -15.02 3.63
N ALA A 70 0.91 -14.96 3.68
CA ALA A 70 0.17 -13.69 3.68
C ALA A 70 0.60 -12.82 4.87
N ASP A 71 0.74 -13.39 6.06
CA ASP A 71 1.13 -12.68 7.28
C ASP A 71 2.64 -12.60 7.53
N ALA A 72 3.45 -13.23 6.67
CA ALA A 72 4.90 -13.22 6.78
C ALA A 72 5.51 -11.89 6.29
N ALA A 73 6.82 -11.72 6.50
CA ALA A 73 7.56 -10.64 5.86
C ALA A 73 7.52 -10.81 4.33
N ILE A 74 7.20 -9.76 3.59
CA ILE A 74 7.11 -9.77 2.12
C ILE A 74 8.39 -9.14 1.56
N PRO A 75 9.28 -9.90 0.90
CA PRO A 75 10.47 -9.33 0.26
C PRO A 75 10.06 -8.33 -0.83
N LEU A 76 10.77 -7.21 -1.00
CA LEU A 76 10.41 -6.20 -2.01
C LEU A 76 10.32 -6.73 -3.44
N ARG A 77 11.09 -7.78 -3.77
CA ARG A 77 11.00 -8.47 -5.08
C ARG A 77 9.63 -9.09 -5.37
N ARG A 78 8.75 -9.19 -4.36
CA ARG A 78 7.36 -9.66 -4.49
C ARG A 78 6.36 -8.52 -4.59
N VAL A 79 6.77 -7.28 -4.33
CA VAL A 79 5.95 -6.10 -4.55
C VAL A 79 5.80 -5.91 -6.06
N VAL A 80 4.58 -5.69 -6.51
CA VAL A 80 4.23 -5.53 -7.93
C VAL A 80 3.82 -4.09 -8.27
N ALA A 81 3.27 -3.36 -7.30
CA ALA A 81 2.88 -1.96 -7.45
C ALA A 81 2.72 -1.28 -6.08
N VAL A 82 2.63 0.05 -6.11
CA VAL A 82 2.16 0.87 -5.00
C VAL A 82 1.00 1.73 -5.51
N HIS A 83 -0.10 1.75 -4.77
CA HIS A 83 -1.14 2.75 -4.97
C HIS A 83 -0.96 3.87 -3.97
N ALA A 84 -1.08 5.12 -4.42
CA ALA A 84 -1.05 6.27 -3.53
C ALA A 84 -1.93 7.41 -4.04
N ASP A 85 -2.46 8.25 -3.16
CA ASP A 85 -3.06 9.53 -3.57
C ASP A 85 -2.04 10.32 -4.39
N ALA A 86 -2.44 11.01 -5.46
CA ALA A 86 -1.48 11.78 -6.28
C ALA A 86 -0.94 13.03 -5.56
N GLU A 87 -1.77 13.63 -4.70
CA GLU A 87 -1.47 14.85 -3.96
C GLU A 87 -1.64 14.62 -2.46
N THR A 88 -1.04 15.47 -1.64
CA THR A 88 -1.27 15.46 -0.19
C THR A 88 -2.69 15.92 0.11
N LEU A 89 -3.48 15.04 0.74
CA LEU A 89 -4.82 15.36 1.22
C LEU A 89 -4.73 16.07 2.57
N ALA A 90 -5.57 17.08 2.78
CA ALA A 90 -5.68 17.77 4.07
C ALA A 90 -6.30 16.88 5.16
N ASP A 91 -7.28 16.06 4.76
CA ASP A 91 -7.92 15.05 5.59
C ASP A 91 -8.10 13.75 4.78
N PRO A 92 -7.15 12.80 4.85
CA PRO A 92 -7.21 11.56 4.07
C PRO A 92 -8.44 10.70 4.37
N ALA A 93 -9.03 10.80 5.56
CA ALA A 93 -10.20 10.02 5.95
C ALA A 93 -11.51 10.59 5.39
N ALA A 94 -11.49 11.84 4.89
CA ALA A 94 -12.65 12.47 4.25
C ALA A 94 -12.84 12.05 2.78
N HIS A 95 -11.91 11.28 2.23
CA HIS A 95 -11.86 10.87 0.82
C HIS A 95 -11.74 9.35 0.64
N PRO A 96 -12.50 8.51 1.38
CA PRO A 96 -12.33 7.06 1.33
C PRO A 96 -12.62 6.47 -0.07
N GLU A 97 -13.51 7.09 -0.85
CA GLU A 97 -13.92 6.67 -2.18
C GLU A 97 -12.99 7.12 -3.31
N ASP A 98 -12.10 8.08 -3.05
CA ASP A 98 -11.26 8.66 -4.09
C ASP A 98 -10.26 7.63 -4.60
N ASP A 99 -10.12 7.55 -5.93
CA ASP A 99 -9.17 6.65 -6.58
C ASP A 99 -7.72 7.01 -6.26
N LEU A 100 -6.88 5.99 -6.14
CA LEU A 100 -5.44 6.14 -5.94
C LEU A 100 -4.69 5.98 -7.27
N GLY A 101 -3.66 6.79 -7.47
CA GLY A 101 -2.71 6.61 -8.56
C GLY A 101 -1.99 5.26 -8.46
N TRP A 102 -1.71 4.64 -9.60
CA TRP A 102 -0.92 3.41 -9.69
C TRP A 102 0.53 3.72 -10.03
N TYR A 103 1.46 3.26 -9.20
CA TYR A 103 2.89 3.46 -9.35
C TYR A 103 3.59 2.11 -9.45
N ALA A 104 4.38 1.94 -10.50
CA ALA A 104 5.20 0.76 -10.66
C ALA A 104 6.38 0.76 -9.68
N THR A 105 7.00 -0.41 -9.46
CA THR A 105 8.07 -0.55 -8.45
C THR A 105 9.28 0.35 -8.70
N GLN A 106 9.60 0.65 -9.96
CA GLN A 106 10.67 1.60 -10.30
C GLN A 106 10.35 3.06 -9.98
N GLU A 107 9.08 3.40 -9.76
CA GLU A 107 8.61 4.76 -9.45
C GLU A 107 8.60 5.04 -7.95
N ILE A 108 8.75 4.00 -7.09
CA ILE A 108 8.79 4.13 -5.63
C ILE A 108 9.83 5.18 -5.17
N PRO A 109 11.06 5.26 -5.72
CA PRO A 109 11.99 6.32 -5.35
C PRO A 109 11.47 7.73 -5.69
N GLY A 110 10.75 7.89 -6.80
CA GLY A 110 10.11 9.14 -7.17
C GLY A 110 8.99 9.50 -6.20
N LEU A 111 8.15 8.52 -5.86
CA LEU A 111 7.06 8.66 -4.91
C LEU A 111 7.58 9.10 -3.52
N LEU A 112 8.64 8.45 -3.04
CA LEU A 112 9.27 8.74 -1.73
C LEU A 112 10.00 10.10 -1.70
N SER A 113 10.45 10.60 -2.84
CA SER A 113 11.08 11.93 -2.95
C SER A 113 10.08 13.05 -3.27
N GLY A 114 8.81 12.72 -3.53
CA GLY A 114 7.79 13.67 -3.95
C GLY A 114 7.95 14.18 -5.38
N ALA A 115 8.70 13.46 -6.22
CA ALA A 115 8.88 13.79 -7.63
C ALA A 115 7.67 13.37 -8.50
N VAL A 116 6.84 12.46 -7.98
CA VAL A 116 5.59 11.94 -8.58
C VAL A 116 4.49 11.66 -7.53
#